data_AF-A0A8S2U6A8-F1
#
_entry.id   AF-A0A8S2U6A8-F1
#
_cell.length_a   1.000
_cell.length_b   1.000
_cell.length_c   1.000
_cell.angle_alpha   90.00
_cell.angle_beta   90.00
_cell.angle_gamma   90.00
#
_symmetry.space_group_name_H-M   'P 1'
#
loop_
_entity.id
_entity.type
_entity.pdbx_description
1 polymer ?
#
loop_
_entity_poly.entity_id
_entity_poly.type
_entity_poly.pdbx_seq_one_letter_code
_entity_poly.pdbx_strand_id
1 'polypeptide(L)'
;DADDGNEMVFCERCNACVHQNCYGISVVPNGTWLCKSCSILRRPACLLCPILGGPMKCTPSGTVWCHLTCAFWLPELKFADYIKMV
;
A
#
# COMPACT_ATOMS: atom_id res chain seq x y z
N ASP A 1 -10.23 -6.52 -16.49
CA ASP A 1 -10.22 -7.68 -15.58
C ASP A 1 -10.80 -7.27 -14.23
N ALA A 2 -12.13 -7.27 -14.13
CA ALA A 2 -12.82 -7.14 -12.84
C ALA A 2 -13.05 -8.57 -12.34
N ASP A 3 -12.01 -9.12 -11.72
CA ASP A 3 -12.13 -10.35 -10.92
C ASP A 3 -12.96 -10.00 -9.67
N ASP A 4 -13.99 -10.79 -9.38
CA ASP A 4 -14.92 -10.55 -8.26
C ASP A 4 -14.12 -10.45 -6.95
N GLY A 5 -14.06 -9.26 -6.35
CA GLY A 5 -13.29 -8.99 -5.13
C GLY A 5 -11.86 -8.43 -5.28
N ASN A 6 -11.45 -7.96 -6.47
CA ASN A 6 -10.18 -7.23 -6.65
C ASN A 6 -10.37 -5.82 -7.26
N GLU A 7 -11.12 -4.97 -6.57
CA GLU A 7 -11.49 -3.64 -7.07
C GLU A 7 -10.30 -2.67 -7.14
N MET A 8 -10.39 -1.69 -8.04
CA MET A 8 -9.50 -0.52 -8.03
C MET A 8 -9.99 0.48 -6.99
N VAL A 9 -9.13 0.82 -6.03
CA VAL A 9 -9.44 1.70 -4.90
C VAL A 9 -8.57 2.96 -4.96
N PHE A 10 -9.19 4.12 -4.77
CA PHE A 10 -8.53 5.43 -4.81
C PHE A 10 -8.41 6.03 -3.42
N CYS A 11 -7.22 6.51 -3.07
CA CYS A 11 -7.01 7.26 -1.83
C CYS A 11 -7.54 8.68 -1.98
N GLU A 12 -8.53 9.07 -1.17
CA GLU A 12 -9.16 10.39 -1.22
C GLU A 12 -8.20 11.57 -0.95
N ARG A 13 -7.04 11.32 -0.33
CA ARG A 13 -6.07 12.38 0.00
C ARG A 13 -4.95 12.55 -1.03
N CYS A 14 -4.34 11.46 -1.48
CA CYS A 14 -3.19 11.51 -2.36
C CYS A 14 -3.48 11.02 -3.78
N ASN A 15 -4.73 10.65 -4.06
CA ASN A 15 -5.20 10.13 -5.33
C ASN A 15 -4.44 8.88 -5.84
N ALA A 16 -3.76 8.16 -4.93
CA ALA A 16 -3.13 6.90 -5.28
C ALA A 16 -4.20 5.86 -5.64
N CYS A 17 -4.05 5.24 -6.80
CA CYS A 17 -4.89 4.13 -7.27
C CYS A 17 -4.15 2.81 -7.03
N VAL A 18 -4.83 1.85 -6.42
CA VAL A 18 -4.30 0.50 -6.16
C VAL A 18 -5.38 -0.54 -6.40
N HIS A 19 -4.99 -1.75 -6.80
CA HIS A 19 -5.88 -2.90 -6.66
C HIS A 19 -5.99 -3.31 -5.19
N GLN A 20 -7.19 -3.73 -4.79
CA GLN A 20 -7.51 -4.22 -3.45
C GLN A 20 -6.50 -5.27 -2.96
N ASN A 21 -6.23 -6.30 -3.77
CA ASN A 21 -5.31 -7.38 -3.41
C ASN A 21 -3.85 -6.93 -3.44
N CYS A 22 -3.48 -6.09 -4.41
CA CYS A 22 -2.11 -5.57 -4.49
C CYS A 22 -1.72 -4.72 -3.27
N TYR A 23 -2.69 -4.06 -2.62
CA TYR A 23 -2.45 -3.23 -1.43
C TYR A 23 -2.83 -3.90 -0.11
N GLY A 24 -3.41 -5.10 -0.17
CA GLY A 24 -3.90 -5.82 1.01
C GLY A 24 -5.06 -5.11 1.71
N ILE A 25 -6.05 -4.65 0.93
CA ILE A 25 -7.30 -4.08 1.43
C ILE A 25 -8.29 -5.23 1.61
N SER A 26 -8.63 -5.58 2.85
CA SER A 26 -9.49 -6.75 3.11
C SER A 26 -10.94 -6.53 2.68
N VAL A 27 -11.47 -5.31 2.87
CA VAL A 27 -12.82 -4.91 2.48
C VAL A 27 -12.74 -3.46 1.99
N VAL A 28 -13.28 -3.20 0.80
CA VAL A 28 -13.44 -1.83 0.31
C VAL A 28 -14.56 -1.16 1.13
N PRO A 29 -14.29 -0.04 1.81
CA PRO A 29 -15.33 0.64 2.58
C PRO A 29 -16.36 1.26 1.63
N ASN A 30 -17.63 1.30 2.03
CA ASN A 30 -18.73 1.98 1.30
C ASN A 30 -18.57 3.53 1.23
N GLY A 31 -17.41 4.07 1.62
CA GLY A 31 -17.13 5.49 1.71
C GLY A 31 -15.63 5.77 1.53
N THR A 32 -15.15 6.85 2.14
CA THR A 32 -13.75 7.28 1.98
C THR A 32 -12.75 6.20 2.37
N TRP A 33 -11.85 5.88 1.43
CA TRP A 33 -10.65 5.11 1.71
C TRP A 33 -9.41 6.01 1.73
N LEU A 34 -8.52 5.76 2.69
CA LEU A 34 -7.22 6.41 2.78
C LEU A 34 -6.12 5.34 2.79
N CYS A 35 -5.08 5.54 1.99
CA CYS A 35 -3.90 4.69 2.05
C CYS A 35 -3.19 4.81 3.40
N LYS A 36 -2.34 3.84 3.74
CA LYS A 36 -1.71 3.73 5.07
C LYS A 36 -0.94 4.98 5.49
N SER A 37 -0.24 5.65 4.57
CA SER A 37 0.50 6.88 4.87
C SER A 37 -0.46 8.05 5.15
N CYS A 38 -1.53 8.17 4.36
CA CYS A 38 -2.54 9.22 4.51
C CYS A 38 -3.38 9.05 5.78
N SER A 39 -3.72 7.81 6.17
CA SER A 39 -4.52 7.52 7.36
C SER A 39 -3.83 7.91 8.68
N ILE A 40 -2.50 8.00 8.66
CA ILE A 40 -1.68 8.43 9.82
C ILE A 40 -1.00 9.79 9.60
N LEU A 41 -1.42 10.53 8.56
CA LEU A 41 -0.92 11.86 8.24
C LEU A 41 0.61 11.93 8.02
N ARG A 42 1.22 10.87 7.47
CA ARG A 42 2.66 10.81 7.19
C ARG A 42 2.96 10.91 5.69
N ARG A 43 4.12 11.50 5.38
CA ARG A 43 4.74 11.50 4.04
C ARG A 43 6.10 10.78 4.12
N PRO A 44 6.11 9.44 4.24
CA PRO A 44 7.35 8.67 4.36
C PRO A 44 8.13 8.69 3.05
N ALA A 45 9.43 8.42 3.15
CA ALA A 45 10.28 8.09 2.01
C ALA A 45 10.35 6.57 1.85
N CYS A 46 10.48 6.08 0.61
CA CYS A 46 10.76 4.68 0.35
C CYS A 46 12.22 4.37 0.69
N LEU A 47 12.49 3.28 1.40
CA LEU A 47 13.86 2.85 1.69
C LEU A 47 14.60 2.37 0.43
N LEU A 48 13.87 1.91 -0.58
CA LEU A 48 14.40 1.15 -1.70
C LEU A 48 14.59 2.00 -2.97
N CYS A 49 14.05 3.22 -3.01
CA CYS A 49 14.18 4.09 -4.17
C CYS A 49 14.01 5.57 -3.79
N PRO A 50 14.46 6.51 -4.64
CA PRO A 50 14.35 7.95 -4.36
C PRO A 50 12.97 8.55 -4.69
N ILE A 51 12.01 7.75 -5.18
CA ILE A 51 10.71 8.25 -5.61
C ILE A 51 9.85 8.63 -4.40
N LEU A 52 9.24 9.82 -4.46
CA LEU A 52 8.37 10.34 -3.42
C LEU A 52 6.90 10.02 -3.68
N GLY A 53 6.13 9.87 -2.61
CA GLY A 53 4.68 9.65 -2.71
C GLY A 53 4.31 8.27 -3.23
N GLY A 54 3.09 8.11 -3.74
CA GLY A 54 2.58 6.80 -4.16
C GLY A 54 2.21 5.86 -3.00
N PRO A 55 1.66 4.68 -3.33
CA PRO A 55 1.20 3.71 -2.34
C PRO A 55 2.37 3.03 -1.65
N MET A 56 2.45 3.22 -0.34
CA MET A 56 3.47 2.61 0.51
C MET A 56 2.85 1.84 1.67
N LYS A 57 3.60 0.87 2.18
CA LYS A 57 3.35 0.18 3.44
C LYS A 57 4.59 0.33 4.33
N CYS A 58 4.42 0.01 5.61
CA CYS A 58 5.50 -0.01 6.57
C CYS A 58 5.67 -1.39 7.15
N THR A 59 6.87 -1.67 7.67
CA THR A 59 7.12 -2.85 8.50
C THR A 59 6.13 -2.90 9.68
N PRO A 60 5.93 -4.06 10.33
CA PRO A 60 5.05 -4.16 11.51
C PRO A 60 5.40 -3.17 12.63
N SER A 61 6.68 -2.81 12.79
CA SER A 61 7.14 -1.77 13.72
C SER A 61 6.70 -0.35 13.36
N GLY A 62 6.24 -0.10 12.13
CA GLY A 62 5.86 1.20 11.60
C GLY A 62 7.02 2.14 11.27
N THR A 63 8.27 1.65 11.36
CA THR A 63 9.48 2.49 11.27
C THR A 63 10.05 2.59 9.86
N VAL A 64 10.05 1.48 9.11
CA VAL A 64 10.58 1.42 7.74
C VAL A 64 9.43 1.41 6.76
N TRP A 65 9.56 2.17 5.67
CA TRP A 65 8.53 2.34 4.65
C TRP A 65 9.07 2.01 3.27
N CYS A 66 8.27 1.31 2.48
CA CYS A 66 8.60 0.94 1.11
C CYS A 66 7.35 1.05 0.22
N HIS A 67 7.56 1.38 -1.06
CA HIS A 67 6.54 1.11 -2.07
C HIS A 67 6.30 -0.39 -2.16
N LEU A 68 5.05 -0.78 -2.37
CA LEU A 68 4.73 -2.20 -2.55
C LEU A 68 5.41 -2.75 -3.79
N THR A 69 5.44 -1.99 -4.89
CA THR A 69 6.16 -2.38 -6.12
C THR A 69 7.64 -2.59 -5.86
N CYS A 70 8.31 -1.73 -5.11
CA CYS A 70 9.72 -1.94 -4.74
C CYS A 70 9.91 -3.22 -3.91
N ALA A 71 8.98 -3.54 -3.02
CA ALA A 71 9.05 -4.76 -2.22
C ALA A 71 8.74 -6.04 -3.05
N PHE A 72 7.82 -5.97 -4.01
CA PHE A 72 7.42 -7.10 -4.85
C PHE A 72 8.56 -7.63 -5.74
N TRP A 73 9.44 -6.74 -6.21
CA TRP A 73 10.47 -7.10 -7.19
C TRP A 73 11.84 -7.41 -6.57
N LEU A 74 11.96 -7.33 -5.23
CA LEU A 74 13.20 -7.69 -4.53
C LEU A 74 13.05 -9.05 -3.84
N PRO A 75 13.74 -10.11 -4.33
CA PRO A 75 13.56 -11.47 -3.84
C PRO A 75 13.99 -11.67 -2.37
N GLU A 76 14.85 -10.81 -1.85
CA GLU A 76 15.32 -10.85 -0.46
C GLU A 76 14.27 -10.33 0.53
N LEU A 77 13.26 -9.60 0.04
CA LEU A 77 12.19 -9.07 0.88
C LEU A 77 11.01 -10.04 0.96
N LYS A 78 10.37 -10.04 2.13
CA LYS A 78 9.17 -10.84 2.40
C LYS A 78 8.13 -9.97 3.07
N PHE A 79 6.88 -10.16 2.68
CA PHE A 79 5.75 -9.69 3.46
C PHE A 79 5.56 -10.64 4.65
N ALA A 80 5.45 -10.09 5.84
CA ALA A 80 5.11 -10.83 7.06
C ALA A 80 3.65 -11.31 7.01
N ASP A 81 2.76 -10.56 6.36
CA ASP A 81 1.36 -10.94 6.11
C ASP A 81 1.00 -10.64 4.64
N TYR A 82 0.77 -11.69 3.86
CA TYR A 82 0.43 -11.59 2.43
C TYR A 82 -1.02 -11.14 2.17
N ILE A 83 -1.90 -11.20 3.17
CA ILE A 83 -3.26 -10.65 3.05
C ILE A 83 -3.22 -9.14 3.26
N LYS A 84 -2.39 -8.66 4.17
CA LYS A 84 -2.26 -7.23 4.49
C LYS A 84 -1.14 -6.52 3.72
N MET A 85 -0.31 -7.25 2.98
CA MET A 85 0.87 -6.74 2.28
C MET A 85 1.74 -5.86 3.18
N VAL A 86 2.13 -6.41 4.35
CA VAL A 86 2.93 -5.75 5.40
C VAL A 86 4.18 -6.54 5.72
#